data_AF-X1R1K5-F1
#
_entry.id   AF-X1R1K5-F1
#
_cell.length_a   1.000
_cell.length_b   1.000
_cell.length_c   1.000
_cell.angle_alpha   90.00
_cell.angle_beta   90.00
_cell.angle_gamma   90.00
#
_symmetry.space_group_name_H-M   'P 1'
#
loop_
_entity.id
_entity.type
_entity.pdbx_description
1 polymer ?
#
loop_
_entity_poly.entity_id
_entity_poly.type
_entity_poly.pdbx_seq_one_letter_code
_entity_poly.pdbx_strand_id
1 'polypeptide(L)'
;AKEIVKLLKSPINVAQVQSFAGGKVQLFELKVEDSFPFINQQLKSIIFKYPILVAAIFRNDKIIIPDGEERITAGDNLFVLIKKDYFSGLNEIFNEKPLNMQNVMILGGSRIGIQTAAILAKLGIDTKLIERDKEKCEKIAESLPRTLVINGDGTNIDLLKSEGIETTDGFVAVT
;
A
#
# COMPACT_ATOMS: atom_id res chain seq x y z
N ALA A 1 -9.21 -7.85 -4.40
CA ALA A 1 -9.00 -6.90 -5.52
C ALA A 1 -9.11 -5.45 -5.06
N LYS A 2 -10.29 -4.93 -4.70
CA LYS A 2 -10.45 -3.52 -4.29
C LYS A 2 -9.54 -3.09 -3.14
N GLU A 3 -9.35 -3.95 -2.14
CA GLU A 3 -8.48 -3.65 -1.00
C GLU A 3 -6.99 -3.60 -1.38
N ILE A 4 -6.54 -4.51 -2.25
CA ILE A 4 -5.17 -4.49 -2.79
C ILE A 4 -4.92 -3.17 -3.52
N VAL A 5 -5.84 -2.78 -4.41
CA VAL A 5 -5.74 -1.51 -5.14
C VAL A 5 -5.79 -0.32 -4.19
N LYS A 6 -6.58 -0.38 -3.12
CA LYS A 6 -6.65 0.69 -2.11
C LYS A 6 -5.29 0.89 -1.43
N LEU A 7 -4.59 -0.18 -1.06
CA LEU A 7 -3.25 -0.12 -0.48
C LEU A 7 -2.22 0.42 -1.49
N LEU A 8 -2.20 -0.12 -2.71
CA LEU A 8 -1.28 0.32 -3.77
C LEU A 8 -1.45 1.80 -4.17
N LYS A 9 -2.64 2.37 -3.95
CA LYS A 9 -2.95 3.78 -4.23
C LYS A 9 -2.86 4.68 -3.00
N SER A 10 -2.42 4.17 -1.87
CA SER A 10 -2.22 5.00 -0.69
C SER A 10 -1.20 6.11 -1.00
N PRO A 11 -1.42 7.35 -0.56
CA PRO A 11 -0.49 8.45 -0.82
C PRO A 11 0.85 8.30 -0.09
N ILE A 12 0.90 7.43 0.91
CA ILE A 12 2.03 7.11 1.78
C ILE A 12 2.14 5.60 1.97
N ASN A 13 3.32 5.14 2.39
CA ASN A 13 3.52 3.71 2.64
C ASN A 13 2.79 3.28 3.92
N VAL A 14 1.75 2.45 3.76
CA VAL A 14 0.89 2.01 4.86
C VAL A 14 0.73 0.51 4.83
N ALA A 15 0.78 -0.11 6.01
CA ALA A 15 0.60 -1.55 6.12
C ALA A 15 -0.89 -1.95 5.94
N GLN A 16 -1.80 -1.08 6.37
CA GLN A 16 -3.24 -1.31 6.28
C GLN A 16 -4.03 0.00 6.27
N VAL A 17 -5.21 -0.01 5.64
CA VAL A 17 -6.16 1.12 5.66
C VAL A 17 -7.58 0.62 5.83
N GLN A 18 -8.20 0.90 6.97
CA GLN A 18 -9.58 0.53 7.26
C GLN A 18 -10.53 1.74 7.17
N SER A 19 -11.74 1.50 6.69
CA SER A 19 -12.77 2.53 6.54
C SER A 19 -13.81 2.44 7.65
N PHE A 20 -14.06 3.55 8.35
CA PHE A 20 -15.07 3.67 9.41
C PHE A 20 -16.13 4.71 9.05
N ALA A 21 -17.25 4.70 9.79
CA ALA A 21 -18.35 5.66 9.65
C ALA A 21 -18.85 5.81 8.20
N GLY A 22 -19.13 4.69 7.52
CA GLY A 22 -19.55 4.69 6.12
C GLY A 22 -18.47 5.18 5.14
N GLY A 23 -17.19 5.09 5.53
CA GLY A 23 -16.06 5.54 4.74
C GLY A 23 -15.67 7.01 4.93
N LYS A 24 -16.29 7.73 5.88
CA LYS A 24 -15.95 9.14 6.18
C LYS A 24 -14.65 9.28 6.97
N VAL A 25 -14.22 8.22 7.65
CA VAL A 25 -12.98 8.18 8.44
C VAL A 25 -12.12 7.01 7.95
N GLN A 26 -10.82 7.24 7.83
CA GLN A 26 -9.82 6.21 7.54
C GLN A 26 -8.97 6.00 8.80
N LEU A 27 -8.80 4.74 9.18
CA LEU A 27 -7.76 4.29 10.11
C LEU A 27 -6.64 3.69 9.27
N PHE A 28 -5.40 4.08 9.49
CA PHE A 28 -4.26 3.44 8.82
C PHE A 28 -3.12 3.18 9.80
N GLU A 29 -2.30 2.19 9.47
CA GLU A 29 -1.07 1.88 10.19
C GLU A 29 0.12 2.47 9.43
N LEU A 30 0.89 3.29 10.13
CA LEU A 30 2.10 3.93 9.63
C LEU A 30 3.32 3.44 10.40
N LYS A 31 4.35 2.99 9.67
CA LYS A 31 5.65 2.68 10.26
C LYS A 31 6.44 3.96 10.48
N VAL A 32 6.92 4.20 11.69
CA VAL A 32 7.81 5.34 11.98
C VAL A 32 9.23 4.98 11.61
N GLU A 33 9.69 5.51 10.48
CA GLU A 33 11.10 5.46 10.07
C GLU A 33 11.92 6.57 10.74
N ASP A 34 13.26 6.48 10.69
CA ASP A 34 14.17 7.48 11.27
C ASP A 34 14.03 8.89 10.64
N SER A 35 13.45 8.97 9.45
CA SER A 35 13.19 10.23 8.71
C SER A 35 11.91 10.94 9.17
N PHE A 36 11.12 10.32 10.05
CA PHE A 36 9.80 10.82 10.42
C PHE A 36 9.87 12.17 11.14
N PRO A 37 9.06 13.19 10.72
CA PRO A 37 9.24 14.57 11.16
C PRO A 37 8.95 14.83 12.65
N PHE A 38 8.28 13.91 13.33
CA PHE A 38 7.83 14.09 14.71
C PHE A 38 8.52 13.17 15.72
N ILE A 39 9.65 12.56 15.37
CA ILE A 39 10.43 11.72 16.30
C ILE A 39 10.78 12.49 17.57
N ASN A 40 10.66 11.81 18.71
CA ASN A 40 10.87 12.30 20.07
C ASN A 40 9.95 13.45 20.51
N GLN A 41 8.96 13.87 19.71
CA GLN A 41 7.98 14.87 20.10
C GLN A 41 6.82 14.24 20.87
N GLN A 42 6.27 14.98 21.84
CA GLN A 42 5.05 14.56 22.55
C GLN A 42 3.83 14.79 21.67
N LEU A 43 2.85 13.89 21.68
CA LEU A 43 1.67 14.01 20.84
C LEU A 43 0.92 15.33 21.03
N LYS A 44 0.79 15.83 22.27
CA LYS A 44 0.15 17.13 22.55
C LYS A 44 0.87 18.34 21.95
N SER A 45 2.16 18.20 21.66
CA SER A 45 3.00 19.28 21.14
C SER A 45 3.01 19.33 19.61
N ILE A 46 2.50 18.28 18.94
CA ILE A 46 2.49 18.19 17.49
C ILE A 46 1.28 18.95 16.96
N ILE A 47 1.54 19.88 16.05
CA ILE A 47 0.49 20.62 15.33
C ILE A 47 0.37 19.99 13.94
N PHE A 48 -0.59 19.10 13.77
CA PHE A 48 -0.89 18.50 12.46
C PHE A 48 -1.60 19.49 11.54
N LYS A 49 -1.24 19.46 10.24
CA LYS A 49 -1.92 20.26 9.20
C LYS A 49 -3.41 19.95 9.10
N TYR A 50 -3.80 18.70 9.32
CA TYR A 50 -5.18 18.24 9.32
C TYR A 50 -5.56 17.65 10.68
N PRO A 51 -6.86 17.64 11.04
CA PRO A 51 -7.33 16.96 12.25
C PRO A 51 -7.01 15.47 12.18
N ILE A 52 -6.02 15.06 12.97
CA ILE A 52 -5.49 13.70 13.06
C ILE A 52 -5.57 13.24 14.52
N LEU A 53 -5.90 11.97 14.71
CA LEU A 53 -5.86 11.31 16.00
C LEU A 53 -4.95 10.08 15.91
N VAL A 54 -3.88 10.06 16.70
CA VAL A 54 -3.11 8.84 16.94
C VAL A 54 -3.88 8.02 17.97
N ALA A 55 -4.58 6.98 17.52
CA ALA A 55 -5.46 6.17 18.34
C ALA A 55 -4.71 5.13 19.19
N ALA A 56 -3.60 4.61 18.66
CA ALA A 56 -2.73 3.67 19.35
C ALA A 56 -1.30 3.73 18.78
N ILE A 57 -0.34 3.31 19.60
CA ILE A 57 1.05 3.10 19.20
C ILE A 57 1.39 1.64 19.50
N PHE A 58 1.92 0.91 18.53
CA PHE A 58 2.47 -0.41 18.75
C PHE A 58 3.99 -0.32 18.82
N ARG A 59 4.55 -0.65 19.99
CA ARG A 59 5.97 -0.54 20.31
C ARG A 59 6.39 -1.76 21.13
N ASN A 60 7.48 -2.42 20.74
CA ASN A 60 8.03 -3.58 21.46
C ASN A 60 6.97 -4.65 21.78
N ASP A 61 6.20 -5.05 20.76
CA ASP A 61 5.11 -6.03 20.83
C ASP A 61 3.96 -5.68 21.78
N LYS A 62 3.79 -4.40 22.12
CA LYS A 62 2.74 -3.90 23.00
C LYS A 62 1.95 -2.79 22.36
N ILE A 63 0.64 -2.79 22.59
CA ILE A 63 -0.24 -1.69 22.26
C ILE A 63 -0.22 -0.68 23.41
N ILE A 64 0.06 0.57 23.07
CA ILE A 64 0.00 1.75 23.94
C ILE A 64 -1.19 2.58 23.45
N ILE A 65 -2.13 2.90 24.34
CA ILE A 65 -3.16 3.91 24.08
C ILE A 65 -2.59 5.24 24.55
N PRO A 66 -2.16 6.11 23.62
CA PRO A 66 -1.40 7.28 24.02
C PRO A 66 -2.30 8.33 24.65
N ASP A 67 -1.75 9.04 25.62
CA ASP A 67 -2.23 10.36 26.01
C ASP A 67 -1.41 11.45 25.29
N GLY A 68 -1.58 12.70 25.72
CA GLY A 68 -0.82 13.81 25.15
C GLY A 68 0.68 13.80 25.47
N GLU A 69 1.13 13.09 26.51
CA GLU A 69 2.52 13.07 26.96
C GLU A 69 3.37 12.06 26.20
N GLU A 70 2.75 11.03 25.63
CA GLU A 70 3.42 9.97 24.89
C GLU A 70 4.23 10.55 23.73
N ARG A 71 5.45 10.02 23.56
CA ARG A 71 6.40 10.47 22.53
C ARG A 71 6.45 9.47 21.40
N ILE A 72 6.51 9.97 20.16
CA ILE A 72 6.71 9.12 18.99
C ILE A 72 8.19 8.72 18.91
N THR A 73 8.46 7.43 18.72
CA THR A 73 9.83 6.88 18.62
C THR A 73 10.02 6.17 17.29
N ALA A 74 11.24 6.20 16.75
CA ALA A 74 11.58 5.39 15.58
C ALA A 74 11.30 3.90 15.85
N GLY A 75 10.75 3.20 14.86
CA GLY A 75 10.33 1.81 14.99
C GLY A 75 8.91 1.61 15.52
N ASP A 76 8.22 2.65 15.98
CA ASP A 76 6.80 2.57 16.32
C ASP A 76 5.95 2.23 15.09
N ASN A 77 4.81 1.56 15.30
CA ASN A 77 3.72 1.55 14.34
C ASN A 77 2.57 2.40 14.90
N LEU A 78 2.22 3.49 14.23
CA LEU A 78 1.14 4.38 14.63
C LEU A 78 -0.17 3.96 13.98
N PHE A 79 -1.22 3.84 14.78
CA PHE A 79 -2.59 3.67 14.30
C PHE A 79 -3.26 5.04 14.27
N VAL A 80 -3.50 5.56 13.07
CA VAL A 80 -3.87 6.95 12.85
C VAL A 80 -5.26 7.07 12.22
N LEU A 81 -6.12 7.86 12.84
CA LEU A 81 -7.45 8.21 12.35
C LEU A 81 -7.42 9.58 11.67
N ILE A 82 -7.99 9.64 10.46
CA ILE A 82 -8.15 10.89 9.71
C ILE A 82 -9.46 10.88 8.90
N LYS A 83 -10.05 12.06 8.67
CA LYS A 83 -11.18 12.16 7.73
C LYS A 83 -10.72 11.83 6.32
N LYS A 84 -11.58 11.14 5.57
CA LYS A 84 -11.29 10.71 4.19
C LYS A 84 -10.86 11.86 3.28
N ASP A 85 -11.47 13.03 3.45
CA ASP A 85 -11.18 14.21 2.62
C ASP A 85 -9.74 14.73 2.78
N TYR A 86 -9.07 14.41 3.90
CA TYR A 86 -7.68 14.78 4.16
C TYR A 86 -6.68 13.64 3.90
N PHE A 87 -7.16 12.42 3.65
CA PHE A 87 -6.31 11.25 3.52
C PHE A 87 -5.31 11.38 2.36
N SER A 88 -5.71 11.99 1.23
CA SER A 88 -4.84 12.19 0.07
C SER A 88 -3.67 13.15 0.32
N GLY A 89 -3.72 13.99 1.36
CA GLY A 89 -2.65 14.94 1.71
C GLY A 89 -1.71 14.44 2.81
N LEU A 90 -1.76 13.15 3.18
CA LEU A 90 -0.93 12.59 4.26
C LEU A 90 0.57 12.70 4.00
N ASN A 91 0.99 12.61 2.74
CA ASN A 91 2.38 12.78 2.33
C ASN A 91 2.95 14.14 2.76
N GLU A 92 2.13 15.19 2.76
CA GLU A 92 2.53 16.54 3.21
C GLU A 92 2.73 16.63 4.73
N ILE A 93 2.08 15.76 5.50
CA ILE A 93 2.15 15.78 6.96
C ILE A 93 3.38 15.01 7.43
N PHE A 94 3.66 13.87 6.82
CA PHE A 94 4.74 12.98 7.22
C PHE A 94 6.03 13.19 6.43
N ASN A 95 6.05 14.21 5.55
CA ASN A 95 7.19 14.52 4.68
C ASN A 95 7.64 13.32 3.82
N GLU A 96 6.69 12.47 3.45
CA GLU A 96 6.93 11.36 2.53
C GLU A 96 6.78 11.86 1.09
N LYS A 97 7.62 11.34 0.20
CA LYS A 97 7.37 11.51 -1.23
C LYS A 97 6.06 10.79 -1.55
N PRO A 98 5.09 11.45 -2.22
CA PRO A 98 3.87 10.78 -2.61
C PRO A 98 4.22 9.54 -3.43
N LEU A 99 3.66 8.39 -3.03
CA LEU A 99 3.83 7.16 -3.77
C LEU A 99 3.17 7.33 -5.14
N ASN A 100 3.99 7.33 -6.18
CA ASN A 100 3.51 7.38 -7.55
C ASN A 100 3.66 5.99 -8.17
N MET A 101 2.71 5.11 -7.87
CA MET A 101 2.66 3.75 -8.38
C MET A 101 2.46 3.78 -9.91
N GLN A 102 3.53 3.55 -10.67
CA GLN A 102 3.50 3.55 -12.13
C GLN A 102 3.39 2.15 -12.70
N ASN A 103 4.05 1.18 -12.05
CA ASN A 103 4.04 -0.20 -12.52
C ASN A 103 3.82 -1.20 -11.37
N VAL A 104 3.10 -2.29 -11.66
CA VAL A 104 2.77 -3.33 -10.69
C VAL A 104 2.96 -4.70 -11.34
N MET A 105 3.65 -5.59 -10.63
CA MET A 105 3.78 -6.99 -11.00
C MET A 105 2.84 -7.83 -10.13
N ILE A 106 1.98 -8.62 -10.77
CA ILE A 106 1.05 -9.54 -10.13
C ILE A 106 1.52 -10.96 -10.42
N LEU A 107 1.78 -11.72 -9.37
CA LEU A 107 2.04 -13.15 -9.48
C LEU A 107 0.76 -13.92 -9.17
N GLY A 108 0.26 -14.67 -10.15
CA GLY A 108 -0.93 -15.52 -10.04
C GLY A 108 -2.14 -14.96 -10.81
N GLY A 109 -2.65 -15.75 -11.74
CA GLY A 109 -3.85 -15.47 -12.52
C GLY A 109 -5.14 -15.87 -11.82
N SER A 110 -5.20 -15.87 -10.50
CA SER A 110 -6.45 -16.13 -9.77
C SER A 110 -7.52 -15.07 -10.11
N ARG A 111 -8.78 -15.33 -9.76
CA ARG A 111 -9.86 -14.34 -9.92
C ARG A 111 -9.51 -13.00 -9.26
N ILE A 112 -8.76 -13.03 -8.15
CA ILE A 112 -8.28 -11.84 -7.45
C ILE A 112 -7.20 -11.14 -8.27
N GLY A 113 -6.20 -11.87 -8.77
CA GLY A 113 -5.13 -11.32 -9.62
C GLY A 113 -5.67 -10.66 -10.88
N ILE A 114 -6.55 -11.35 -11.60
CA ILE A 114 -7.20 -10.83 -12.82
C ILE A 114 -8.01 -9.57 -12.52
N GLN A 115 -8.82 -9.56 -11.45
CA GLN A 115 -9.60 -8.37 -11.08
C GLN A 115 -8.71 -7.20 -10.63
N THR A 116 -7.63 -7.47 -9.90
CA THR A 116 -6.66 -6.44 -9.50
C THR A 116 -6.00 -5.85 -10.74
N ALA A 117 -5.51 -6.69 -11.66
CA ALA A 117 -4.91 -6.27 -12.92
C ALA A 117 -5.86 -5.41 -13.76
N ALA A 118 -7.11 -5.83 -13.90
CA ALA A 118 -8.13 -5.08 -14.64
C ALA A 118 -8.39 -3.69 -14.04
N ILE A 119 -8.38 -3.55 -12.72
CA ILE A 119 -8.58 -2.25 -12.06
C ILE A 119 -7.34 -1.37 -12.23
N LEU A 120 -6.13 -1.90 -12.04
CA LEU A 120 -4.88 -1.16 -12.20
C LEU A 120 -4.70 -0.68 -13.65
N ALA A 121 -4.93 -1.54 -14.63
CA ALA A 121 -4.86 -1.18 -16.05
C ALA A 121 -5.86 -0.08 -16.44
N LYS A 122 -7.08 -0.09 -15.87
CA LYS A 122 -8.07 0.99 -16.07
C LYS A 122 -7.63 2.33 -15.49
N LEU A 123 -6.79 2.30 -14.46
CA LEU A 123 -6.21 3.48 -13.82
C LEU A 123 -4.95 3.99 -14.53
N GLY A 124 -4.50 3.32 -15.58
CA GLY A 124 -3.29 3.68 -16.32
C GLY A 124 -1.99 3.24 -15.66
N ILE A 125 -2.05 2.25 -14.76
CA ILE A 125 -0.87 1.66 -14.11
C ILE A 125 -0.40 0.47 -14.96
N ASP A 126 0.88 0.48 -15.34
CA ASP A 126 1.49 -0.57 -16.14
C ASP A 126 1.50 -1.88 -15.35
N THR A 127 0.76 -2.87 -15.84
CA THR A 127 0.54 -4.11 -15.09
C THR A 127 1.16 -5.29 -15.83
N LYS A 128 2.00 -6.06 -15.13
CA LYS A 128 2.50 -7.37 -15.56
C LYS A 128 1.84 -8.46 -14.73
N LEU A 129 1.37 -9.53 -15.35
CA LEU A 129 0.76 -10.68 -14.67
C LEU A 129 1.51 -11.96 -15.05
N ILE A 130 2.08 -12.64 -14.05
CA ILE A 130 2.78 -13.91 -14.20
C ILE A 130 1.83 -15.05 -13.83
N GLU A 131 1.67 -16.02 -14.73
CA GLU A 131 0.85 -17.22 -14.50
C GLU A 131 1.53 -18.45 -15.11
N ARG A 132 1.47 -19.59 -14.42
CA ARG A 132 2.17 -20.82 -14.81
C ARG A 132 1.40 -21.61 -15.85
N ASP A 133 0.07 -21.63 -15.75
CA ASP A 133 -0.78 -22.37 -16.68
C ASP A 133 -0.92 -21.63 -18.02
N LYS A 134 -0.43 -22.24 -19.09
CA LYS A 134 -0.40 -21.64 -20.42
C LYS A 134 -1.79 -21.35 -20.99
N GLU A 135 -2.73 -22.29 -20.85
CA GLU A 135 -4.11 -22.12 -21.34
C GLU A 135 -4.80 -20.96 -20.62
N LYS A 136 -4.53 -20.83 -19.32
CA LYS A 136 -5.01 -19.73 -18.49
C LYS A 136 -4.37 -18.41 -18.90
N CYS A 137 -3.06 -18.37 -19.19
CA CYS A 137 -2.39 -17.18 -19.70
C CYS A 137 -3.06 -16.65 -20.97
N GLU A 138 -3.35 -17.53 -21.93
CA GLU A 138 -4.01 -17.16 -23.20
C GLU A 138 -5.37 -16.50 -22.94
N LYS A 139 -6.22 -17.12 -22.10
CA LYS A 139 -7.52 -16.56 -21.71
C LYS A 139 -7.40 -15.21 -20.99
N ILE A 140 -6.42 -15.07 -20.10
CA ILE A 140 -6.19 -13.80 -19.38
C ILE A 140 -5.76 -12.71 -20.37
N ALA A 141 -4.83 -13.01 -21.28
CA ALA A 141 -4.31 -12.08 -22.27
C ALA A 141 -5.42 -11.55 -23.20
N GLU A 142 -6.33 -12.44 -23.63
CA GLU A 142 -7.53 -12.04 -24.40
C GLU A 142 -8.44 -11.09 -23.62
N SER A 143 -8.62 -11.34 -22.31
CA SER A 143 -9.52 -10.56 -21.46
C SER A 143 -8.92 -9.22 -20.98
N LEU A 144 -7.60 -9.09 -20.93
CA LEU A 144 -6.86 -7.95 -20.37
C LEU A 144 -5.88 -7.37 -21.38
N PRO A 145 -6.35 -6.66 -22.43
CA PRO A 145 -5.48 -6.17 -23.51
C PRO A 145 -4.47 -5.09 -23.09
N ARG A 146 -4.59 -4.55 -21.87
CA ARG A 146 -3.68 -3.55 -21.28
C ARG A 146 -2.78 -4.12 -20.18
N THR A 147 -2.69 -5.44 -20.08
CA THR A 147 -1.85 -6.14 -19.10
C THR A 147 -0.90 -7.06 -19.84
N LEU A 148 0.40 -6.97 -19.55
CA LEU A 148 1.37 -7.92 -20.09
C LEU A 148 1.23 -9.24 -19.32
N VAL A 149 0.79 -10.30 -20.00
CA VAL A 149 0.67 -11.64 -19.41
C VAL A 149 1.89 -12.46 -19.76
N ILE A 150 2.57 -12.97 -18.75
CA ILE A 150 3.81 -13.74 -18.85
C ILE A 150 3.53 -15.17 -18.40
N ASN A 151 3.78 -16.13 -19.27
CA ASN A 151 3.71 -17.54 -18.89
C ASN A 151 5.02 -17.95 -18.21
N GLY A 152 4.97 -18.26 -16.92
CA GLY A 152 6.17 -18.61 -16.17
C GLY A 152 5.92 -18.97 -14.72
N ASP A 153 6.96 -19.50 -14.07
CA ASP A 153 6.92 -19.86 -12.65
C ASP A 153 7.36 -18.68 -11.79
N GLY A 154 6.49 -18.24 -10.88
CA GLY A 154 6.78 -17.16 -9.94
C GLY A 154 7.86 -17.48 -8.91
N THR A 155 8.27 -18.74 -8.76
CA THR A 155 9.41 -19.10 -7.91
C THR A 155 10.75 -18.98 -8.65
N ASN A 156 10.74 -18.72 -9.96
CA ASN A 156 11.94 -18.54 -10.76
C ASN A 156 12.47 -17.10 -10.61
N ILE A 157 13.54 -16.95 -9.83
CA ILE A 157 14.18 -15.65 -9.57
C ILE A 157 14.71 -15.01 -10.87
N ASP A 158 15.26 -15.79 -11.78
CA ASP A 158 15.84 -15.27 -13.02
C ASP A 158 14.75 -14.70 -13.94
N LEU A 159 13.58 -15.35 -13.98
CA LEU A 159 12.39 -14.81 -14.66
C LEU A 159 11.94 -13.49 -14.02
N LEU A 160 11.80 -13.44 -12.68
CA LEU A 160 11.35 -12.21 -12.01
C LEU A 160 12.31 -11.04 -12.27
N LYS A 161 13.62 -11.32 -12.28
CA LYS A 161 14.65 -10.33 -12.61
C LYS A 161 14.57 -9.88 -14.06
N SER A 162 14.46 -10.80 -15.02
CA SER A 162 14.33 -10.44 -16.43
C SER A 162 13.07 -9.61 -16.71
N GLU A 163 12.02 -9.82 -15.92
CA GLU A 163 10.76 -9.08 -16.00
C GLU A 163 10.75 -7.78 -15.17
N GLY A 164 11.88 -7.38 -14.59
CA GLY A 164 12.05 -6.08 -13.96
C GLY A 164 11.41 -5.96 -12.57
N ILE A 165 11.42 -7.03 -11.78
CA ILE A 165 10.93 -6.97 -10.38
C ILE A 165 11.69 -5.94 -9.53
N GLU A 166 12.97 -5.70 -9.83
CA GLU A 166 13.83 -4.75 -9.10
C GLU A 166 13.40 -3.28 -9.27
N THR A 167 12.75 -2.96 -10.38
CA THR A 167 12.24 -1.61 -10.69
C THR A 167 10.71 -1.55 -10.58
N THR A 168 10.09 -2.60 -10.04
CA THR A 168 8.65 -2.64 -9.89
C THR A 168 8.22 -1.87 -8.63
N ASP A 169 7.24 -0.96 -8.75
CA ASP A 169 6.78 -0.16 -7.61
C ASP A 169 5.91 -0.96 -6.62
N GLY A 170 5.23 -2.01 -7.11
CA GLY A 170 4.42 -2.90 -6.28
C GLY A 170 4.39 -4.34 -6.77
N PHE A 171 4.58 -5.29 -5.86
CA PHE A 171 4.47 -6.72 -6.13
C PHE A 171 3.28 -7.32 -5.38
N VAL A 172 2.43 -8.07 -6.09
CA VAL A 172 1.22 -8.69 -5.53
C VAL A 172 1.24 -10.18 -5.81
N ALA A 173 1.43 -11.02 -4.79
CA ALA A 173 1.30 -12.47 -4.90
C ALA A 173 -0.11 -12.93 -4.53
N VAL A 174 -0.83 -13.47 -5.52
CA VAL A 174 -2.22 -13.94 -5.45
C VAL A 174 -2.40 -15.18 -6.33
N THR A 175 -1.65 -16.22 -6.01
CA THR A 175 -1.64 -17.52 -6.70
C THR A 175 -2.94 -18.28 -6.53
#